data_AF-A0A9K3LY88-F1
#
_entry.id   AF-A0A9K3LY88-F1
#
_cell.length_a   1.000
_cell.length_b   1.000
_cell.length_c   1.000
_cell.angle_alpha   90.00
_cell.angle_beta   90.00
_cell.angle_gamma   90.00
#
_symmetry.space_group_name_H-M   'P 1'
#
loop_
_entity.id
_entity.type
_entity.pdbx_description
1 polymer ?
#
loop_
_entity_poly.entity_id
_entity_poly.type
_entity_poly.pdbx_seq_one_letter_code
_entity_poly.pdbx_strand_id
1 'polypeptide(L)'
;MTSSSLSTPTCKQQHLYVLYGSQTGNSEQAAEDFCRQLQQKYKITVDNDDINNNDNNNTPSFWKQHNLPECNVTTTCIQLDDFLELKQAQFDGRCIVIFVSSYGVGQAPLGAYRFRSLADELVVLKKTMNDEKQPSSLFTIYNGLYYAVCGLGDSTYPTYLKNPTTIDQALEAAGATRMQPLGKADAHQMGEQAQDKVIQRWIDDLWLPLAKALTTTTTTINDNDKGVVDAKEMQRQTLQLLKRLDPDFKITASVGGSNNNNLNSTTVLLAMAILVALVAVLLGTRVIPLPTSTSPS
;
A
#
# COMPACT_ATOMS: atom_id res chain seq x y z
N MET A 1 -51.17 14.36 -0.37
CA MET A 1 -50.11 14.56 -1.36
C MET A 1 -48.80 14.26 -0.66
N THR A 2 -48.18 13.14 -1.05
CA THR A 2 -47.02 12.53 -0.41
C THR A 2 -45.77 13.39 -0.57
N SER A 3 -45.16 13.79 0.55
CA SER A 3 -43.85 14.42 0.58
C SER A 3 -42.78 13.38 0.20
N SER A 4 -42.22 13.49 -0.99
CA SER A 4 -41.03 12.76 -1.40
C SER A 4 -39.83 13.31 -0.61
N SER A 5 -39.40 12.59 0.43
CA SER A 5 -38.13 12.85 1.11
C SER A 5 -37.00 12.59 0.11
N LEU A 6 -36.35 13.64 -0.39
CA LEU A 6 -35.07 13.50 -1.09
C LEU A 6 -34.07 12.91 -0.09
N SER A 7 -33.63 11.67 -0.33
CA SER A 7 -32.49 11.11 0.38
C SER A 7 -31.27 11.95 0.01
N THR A 8 -30.67 12.62 0.99
CA THR A 8 -29.38 13.30 0.85
C THR A 8 -28.39 12.32 0.22
N PRO A 9 -27.69 12.67 -0.88
CA PRO A 9 -26.71 11.78 -1.48
C PRO A 9 -25.66 11.45 -0.42
N THR A 10 -25.65 10.21 0.04
CA THR A 10 -24.68 9.74 1.04
C THR A 10 -23.30 9.72 0.39
N CYS A 11 -22.37 10.46 0.99
CA CYS A 11 -20.99 10.50 0.57
C CYS A 11 -20.40 9.07 0.47
N LYS A 12 -19.79 8.74 -0.66
CA LYS A 12 -19.24 7.39 -0.90
C LYS A 12 -17.94 7.20 -0.12
N GLN A 13 -17.80 6.06 0.53
CA GLN A 13 -16.54 5.65 1.15
C GLN A 13 -15.57 5.09 0.09
N GLN A 14 -14.36 5.63 0.07
CA GLN A 14 -13.27 5.22 -0.80
C GLN A 14 -12.05 4.88 0.06
N HIS A 15 -11.31 3.85 -0.32
CA HIS A 15 -10.06 3.48 0.33
C HIS A 15 -8.88 3.75 -0.59
N LEU A 16 -7.79 4.28 -0.05
CA LEU A 16 -6.56 4.56 -0.76
C LEU A 16 -5.39 3.88 -0.06
N TYR A 17 -4.66 3.03 -0.78
CA TYR A 17 -3.36 2.57 -0.30
C TYR A 17 -2.29 3.60 -0.63
N VAL A 18 -1.54 3.99 0.39
CA VAL A 18 -0.33 4.81 0.27
C VAL A 18 0.84 3.90 0.60
N LEU A 19 1.54 3.46 -0.44
CA LEU A 19 2.58 2.46 -0.33
C LEU A 19 3.94 3.14 -0.22
N TYR A 20 4.86 2.54 0.53
CA TYR A 20 6.22 3.03 0.58
C TYR A 20 7.30 1.96 0.56
N GLY A 21 8.49 2.35 0.08
CA GLY A 21 9.72 1.58 0.23
C GLY A 21 10.86 2.52 0.61
N SER A 22 11.44 2.29 1.79
CA SER A 22 12.34 3.24 2.43
C SER A 22 13.49 2.52 3.12
N GLN A 23 14.73 2.97 2.88
CA GLN A 23 15.90 2.45 3.60
C GLN A 23 16.21 3.27 4.86
N THR A 24 16.08 4.61 4.77
CA THR A 24 16.48 5.56 5.82
C THR A 24 15.31 6.35 6.41
N GLY A 25 14.08 6.05 6.01
CA GLY A 25 12.86 6.71 6.52
C GLY A 25 12.26 7.79 5.61
N ASN A 26 12.99 8.36 4.64
CA ASN A 26 12.49 9.51 3.86
C ASN A 26 11.21 9.22 3.07
N SER A 27 11.13 8.06 2.39
CA SER A 27 9.94 7.71 1.62
C SER A 27 8.74 7.35 2.51
N GLU A 28 9.01 6.79 3.68
CA GLU A 28 7.98 6.50 4.69
C GLU A 28 7.40 7.79 5.26
N GLN A 29 8.27 8.72 5.68
CA GLN A 29 7.86 10.03 6.16
C GLN A 29 7.03 10.79 5.11
N ALA A 30 7.44 10.79 3.84
CA ALA A 30 6.68 11.40 2.76
C ALA A 30 5.29 10.76 2.56
N ALA A 31 5.18 9.44 2.68
CA ALA A 31 3.91 8.73 2.61
C ALA A 31 2.97 9.06 3.79
N GLU A 32 3.51 9.15 5.01
CA GLU A 32 2.74 9.55 6.19
C GLU A 32 2.27 11.01 6.12
N ASP A 33 3.16 11.91 5.70
CA ASP A 33 2.82 13.33 5.50
C ASP A 33 1.75 13.49 4.43
N PHE A 34 1.85 12.74 3.34
CA PHE A 34 0.80 12.70 2.32
C PHE A 34 -0.55 12.25 2.92
N CYS A 35 -0.57 11.20 3.74
CA CYS A 35 -1.80 10.76 4.41
C CYS A 35 -2.40 11.86 5.30
N ARG A 36 -1.57 12.54 6.11
CA ARG A 36 -2.00 13.66 6.96
C ARG A 36 -2.57 14.81 6.14
N GLN A 37 -1.88 15.20 5.08
CA GLN A 37 -2.31 16.27 4.18
C GLN A 37 -3.61 15.92 3.44
N LEU A 38 -3.76 14.67 2.98
CA LEU A 38 -4.96 14.22 2.30
C LEU A 38 -6.20 14.33 3.18
N GLN A 39 -6.10 13.94 4.46
CA GLN A 39 -7.22 14.06 5.41
C GLN A 39 -7.63 15.51 5.63
N GLN A 40 -6.68 16.44 5.59
CA GLN A 40 -6.98 17.88 5.66
C GLN A 40 -7.57 18.40 4.34
N LYS A 41 -7.00 17.98 3.21
CA LYS A 41 -7.35 18.45 1.85
C LYS A 41 -8.74 18.01 1.44
N TYR A 42 -9.10 16.75 1.68
CA TYR A 42 -10.37 16.14 1.27
C TYR A 42 -11.40 16.07 2.38
N LYS A 43 -11.15 16.76 3.51
CA LYS A 43 -12.10 16.87 4.61
C LYS A 43 -13.46 17.31 4.07
N ILE A 44 -14.48 16.50 4.33
CA ILE A 44 -15.86 16.86 4.03
C ILE A 44 -16.31 17.81 5.13
N THR A 45 -16.68 19.01 4.75
CA THR A 45 -17.37 19.93 5.64
C THR A 45 -18.79 19.42 5.77
N VAL A 46 -19.13 18.82 6.91
CA VAL A 46 -20.51 18.43 7.20
C VAL A 46 -21.26 19.72 7.52
N ASP A 47 -22.13 20.13 6.60
CA ASP A 47 -23.11 21.19 6.80
C ASP A 47 -24.19 20.66 7.77
N ASN A 48 -23.87 20.53 9.06
CA ASN A 48 -24.88 20.34 10.10
C ASN A 48 -24.81 21.52 11.05
N ASP A 49 -25.88 22.30 11.04
CA ASP A 49 -26.24 23.35 11.98
C ASP A 49 -25.86 23.01 13.43
N ASP A 50 -24.90 23.73 14.03
CA ASP A 50 -25.12 24.40 15.32
C ASP A 50 -23.90 25.26 15.77
N ILE A 51 -24.08 26.58 15.62
CA ILE A 51 -24.01 27.62 16.65
C ILE A 51 -22.73 27.68 17.53
N ASN A 52 -21.96 28.77 17.36
CA ASN A 52 -20.88 29.29 18.22
C ASN A 52 -19.42 29.08 17.75
N ASN A 53 -19.11 29.34 16.49
CA ASN A 53 -17.80 29.92 16.18
C ASN A 53 -17.88 30.82 14.95
N ASN A 54 -17.65 32.11 15.18
CA ASN A 54 -18.00 33.20 14.28
C ASN A 54 -16.91 33.55 13.27
N ASP A 55 -16.08 32.60 12.84
CA ASP A 55 -15.07 32.86 11.81
C ASP A 55 -14.86 31.63 10.91
N ASN A 56 -15.30 31.75 9.63
CA ASN A 56 -14.84 31.02 8.43
C ASN A 56 -15.62 29.81 7.85
N ASN A 57 -16.92 29.63 8.11
CA ASN A 57 -17.69 28.46 7.61
C ASN A 57 -18.20 28.50 6.14
N ASN A 58 -17.68 29.36 5.25
CA ASN A 58 -18.19 29.46 3.85
C ASN A 58 -17.20 28.99 2.77
N THR A 59 -16.16 28.22 3.11
CA THR A 59 -15.25 27.68 2.10
C THR A 59 -15.80 26.34 1.58
N PRO A 60 -16.11 26.22 0.27
CA PRO A 60 -16.59 24.95 -0.29
C PRO A 60 -15.53 23.85 -0.10
N SER A 61 -15.96 22.60 0.13
CA SER A 61 -15.06 21.45 0.18
C SER A 61 -14.26 21.32 -1.12
N PHE A 62 -13.07 20.70 -1.09
CA PHE A 62 -12.24 20.49 -2.29
C PHE A 62 -13.04 19.84 -3.43
N TRP A 63 -13.89 18.87 -3.09
CA TRP A 63 -14.79 18.20 -4.02
C TRP A 63 -15.76 19.18 -4.70
N LYS A 64 -16.47 20.00 -3.92
CA LYS A 64 -17.41 21.02 -4.42
C LYS A 64 -16.69 22.07 -5.28
N GLN A 65 -15.50 22.53 -4.87
CA GLN A 65 -14.69 23.50 -5.65
C GLN A 65 -14.35 23.00 -7.05
N HIS A 66 -14.21 21.67 -7.22
CA HIS A 66 -13.86 21.04 -8.48
C HIS A 66 -15.03 20.34 -9.19
N ASN A 67 -16.28 20.57 -8.74
CA ASN A 67 -17.49 19.93 -9.29
C ASN A 67 -17.41 18.38 -9.29
N LEU A 68 -16.83 17.81 -8.23
CA LEU A 68 -16.71 16.36 -8.04
C LEU A 68 -17.69 15.87 -6.97
N PRO A 69 -18.20 14.62 -7.08
CA PRO A 69 -18.96 14.00 -6.01
C PRO A 69 -18.14 13.92 -4.71
N GLU A 70 -18.75 14.28 -3.58
CA GLU A 70 -18.08 14.17 -2.29
C GLU A 70 -17.80 12.70 -1.93
N CYS A 71 -16.56 12.44 -1.51
CA CYS A 71 -16.08 11.12 -1.12
C CYS A 71 -15.37 11.18 0.23
N ASN A 72 -15.62 10.19 1.08
CA ASN A 72 -14.90 10.00 2.33
C ASN A 72 -13.75 9.04 2.05
N VAL A 73 -12.52 9.55 2.12
CA VAL A 73 -11.33 8.81 1.74
C VAL A 73 -10.61 8.34 2.99
N THR A 74 -10.61 7.02 3.21
CA THR A 74 -9.75 6.39 4.21
C THR A 74 -8.43 6.00 3.56
N THR A 75 -7.34 6.05 4.33
CA THR A 75 -6.00 5.71 3.83
C THR A 75 -5.39 4.57 4.64
N THR A 76 -4.60 3.72 3.99
CA THR A 76 -3.68 2.80 4.65
C THR A 76 -2.26 3.06 4.16
N CYS A 77 -1.42 3.54 5.07
CA CYS A 77 0.02 3.71 4.83
C CYS A 77 0.72 2.39 5.19
N ILE A 78 1.46 1.78 4.27
CA ILE A 78 2.07 0.46 4.46
C ILE A 78 3.27 0.24 3.53
N GLN A 79 4.21 -0.62 3.94
CA GLN A 79 5.33 -1.00 3.08
C GLN A 79 4.85 -1.76 1.83
N LEU A 80 5.61 -1.64 0.73
CA LEU A 80 5.29 -2.25 -0.56
C LEU A 80 5.16 -3.78 -0.46
N ASP A 81 6.09 -4.45 0.22
CA ASP A 81 6.05 -5.91 0.38
C ASP A 81 4.93 -6.34 1.34
N ASP A 82 4.68 -5.58 2.40
CA ASP A 82 3.57 -5.84 3.34
C ASP A 82 2.19 -5.68 2.68
N PHE A 83 2.05 -4.78 1.70
CA PHE A 83 0.84 -4.71 0.89
C PHE A 83 0.61 -6.02 0.11
N LEU A 84 1.67 -6.61 -0.43
CA LEU A 84 1.57 -7.89 -1.13
C LEU A 84 1.30 -9.05 -0.17
N GLU A 85 1.95 -9.07 0.99
CA GLU A 85 1.89 -10.20 1.92
C GLU A 85 0.70 -10.12 2.90
N LEU A 86 0.58 -9.01 3.63
CA LEU A 86 -0.39 -8.83 4.70
C LEU A 86 -1.75 -8.38 4.17
N LYS A 87 -1.74 -7.50 3.16
CA LYS A 87 -2.96 -7.05 2.46
C LYS A 87 -3.28 -7.90 1.23
N GLN A 88 -2.43 -8.88 0.91
CA GLN A 88 -2.66 -9.83 -0.18
C GLN A 88 -2.93 -9.13 -1.52
N ALA A 89 -2.33 -7.96 -1.75
CA ALA A 89 -2.57 -7.13 -2.93
C ALA A 89 -4.06 -6.77 -3.15
N GLN A 90 -4.79 -6.43 -2.09
CA GLN A 90 -6.18 -5.95 -2.19
C GLN A 90 -6.24 -4.58 -2.90
N PHE A 91 -6.74 -4.55 -4.13
CA PHE A 91 -6.93 -3.32 -4.94
C PHE A 91 -8.39 -2.80 -4.87
N ASP A 92 -9.06 -2.97 -3.74
CA ASP A 92 -10.49 -2.62 -3.54
C ASP A 92 -10.81 -1.14 -3.80
N GLY A 93 -9.90 -0.24 -3.46
CA GLY A 93 -9.99 1.19 -3.80
C GLY A 93 -9.65 1.55 -5.25
N ARG A 94 -9.07 0.61 -6.00
CA ARG A 94 -8.53 0.79 -7.38
C ARG A 94 -7.65 2.03 -7.56
N CYS A 95 -7.08 2.54 -6.48
CA CYS A 95 -6.19 3.68 -6.47
C CYS A 95 -5.05 3.42 -5.49
N ILE A 96 -3.82 3.67 -5.93
CA ILE A 96 -2.62 3.57 -5.08
C ILE A 96 -1.71 4.78 -5.31
N VAL A 97 -1.04 5.25 -4.25
CA VAL A 97 0.01 6.26 -4.34
C VAL A 97 1.28 5.67 -3.73
N ILE A 98 2.41 5.75 -4.43
CA ILE A 98 3.65 5.10 -4.03
C ILE A 98 4.75 6.13 -3.78
N PHE A 99 5.38 6.08 -2.61
CA PHE A 99 6.61 6.82 -2.30
C PHE A 99 7.75 5.82 -2.14
N VAL A 100 8.72 5.84 -3.04
CA VAL A 100 9.75 4.78 -3.03
C VAL A 100 11.12 5.31 -3.37
N SER A 101 12.13 4.77 -2.70
CA SER A 101 13.54 5.11 -2.93
C SER A 101 14.24 4.07 -3.82
N SER A 102 15.43 4.41 -4.31
CA SER A 102 16.41 3.44 -4.79
C SER A 102 17.51 3.27 -3.74
N TYR A 103 18.07 2.07 -3.62
CA TYR A 103 19.18 1.80 -2.71
C TYR A 103 20.35 1.08 -3.40
N GLY A 104 21.56 1.35 -2.94
CA GLY A 104 22.80 0.79 -3.50
C GLY A 104 22.92 1.03 -5.00
N VAL A 105 23.02 -0.05 -5.78
CA VAL A 105 23.14 -0.03 -7.26
C VAL A 105 21.78 0.01 -7.97
N GLY A 106 20.83 0.78 -7.41
CA GLY A 106 19.48 0.96 -7.95
C GLY A 106 18.51 -0.18 -7.64
N GLN A 107 18.79 -0.92 -6.56
CA GLN A 107 17.92 -1.94 -6.00
C GLN A 107 16.75 -1.29 -5.25
N ALA A 108 15.75 -2.11 -4.93
CA ALA A 108 14.72 -1.71 -3.97
C ALA A 108 15.31 -1.60 -2.56
N PRO A 109 14.78 -0.71 -1.70
CA PRO A 109 15.06 -0.71 -0.28
C PRO A 109 14.41 -1.93 0.41
N LEU A 110 14.77 -2.17 1.67
CA LEU A 110 14.10 -3.17 2.49
C LEU A 110 12.58 -2.95 2.54
N GLY A 111 11.82 -4.05 2.44
CA GLY A 111 10.35 -4.01 2.41
C GLY A 111 9.76 -3.61 1.05
N ALA A 112 10.56 -3.59 -0.02
CA ALA A 112 10.10 -3.37 -1.39
C ALA A 112 10.71 -4.34 -2.42
N TYR A 113 11.41 -5.39 -1.98
CA TYR A 113 12.09 -6.32 -2.86
C TYR A 113 11.11 -7.17 -3.66
N ARG A 114 10.05 -7.66 -3.02
CA ARG A 114 9.06 -8.51 -3.70
C ARG A 114 8.23 -7.70 -4.68
N PHE A 115 7.84 -6.49 -4.29
CA PHE A 115 7.15 -5.58 -5.19
C PHE A 115 8.03 -5.23 -6.40
N ARG A 116 9.34 -5.04 -6.18
CA ARG A 116 10.27 -4.83 -7.28
C ARG A 116 10.39 -6.07 -8.19
N SER A 117 10.52 -7.28 -7.64
CA SER A 117 10.53 -8.51 -8.43
C SER A 117 9.26 -8.68 -9.26
N LEU A 118 8.10 -8.35 -8.69
CA LEU A 118 6.83 -8.29 -9.42
C LEU A 118 6.90 -7.29 -10.57
N ALA A 119 7.41 -6.07 -10.32
CA ALA A 119 7.56 -5.05 -11.35
C ALA A 119 8.48 -5.49 -12.50
N ASP A 120 9.62 -6.11 -12.19
CA ASP A 120 10.55 -6.64 -13.20
C ASP A 120 9.85 -7.70 -14.07
N GLU A 121 9.07 -8.60 -13.47
CA GLU A 121 8.30 -9.62 -14.20
C GLU A 121 7.24 -9.01 -15.13
N LEU A 122 6.51 -7.99 -14.67
CA LEU A 122 5.52 -7.29 -15.50
C LEU A 122 6.16 -6.64 -16.73
N VAL A 123 7.38 -6.09 -16.58
CA VAL A 123 8.14 -5.54 -17.71
C VAL A 123 8.58 -6.64 -18.67
N VAL A 124 9.04 -7.79 -18.16
CA VAL A 124 9.43 -8.95 -19.00
C VAL A 124 8.23 -9.45 -19.80
N LEU A 125 7.10 -9.68 -19.15
CA LEU A 125 5.86 -10.16 -19.79
C LEU A 125 5.41 -9.24 -20.93
N LYS A 126 5.56 -7.91 -20.78
CA LYS A 126 5.25 -6.97 -21.86
C LYS A 126 6.21 -7.10 -23.05
N LYS A 127 7.51 -7.31 -22.80
CA LYS A 127 8.51 -7.44 -23.87
C LYS A 127 8.29 -8.71 -24.69
N THR A 128 8.08 -9.85 -24.03
CA THR A 128 7.86 -11.14 -24.70
C THR A 128 6.63 -11.15 -25.61
N MET A 129 5.65 -10.27 -25.39
CA MET A 129 4.47 -10.14 -26.26
C MET A 129 4.66 -9.31 -27.52
N ASN A 130 5.58 -8.35 -27.54
CA ASN A 130 5.87 -7.64 -28.79
C ASN A 130 6.46 -8.61 -29.84
N ASP A 131 7.03 -9.73 -29.38
CA ASP A 131 7.64 -10.76 -30.21
C ASP A 131 6.67 -11.90 -30.60
N GLU A 132 5.61 -12.15 -29.81
CA GLU A 132 4.61 -13.19 -30.07
C GLU A 132 3.18 -12.63 -30.18
N LYS A 133 2.48 -12.86 -31.31
CA LYS A 133 1.07 -12.47 -31.56
C LYS A 133 0.04 -13.26 -30.70
N GLN A 134 0.26 -13.41 -29.40
CA GLN A 134 -0.61 -14.12 -28.48
C GLN A 134 -1.45 -13.14 -27.63
N PRO A 135 -2.78 -13.33 -27.53
CA PRO A 135 -3.62 -12.54 -26.66
C PRO A 135 -3.53 -13.11 -25.25
N SER A 136 -2.65 -12.60 -24.40
CA SER A 136 -2.62 -13.04 -23.00
C SER A 136 -3.15 -11.96 -22.06
N SER A 137 -4.28 -12.28 -21.43
CA SER A 137 -5.05 -11.45 -20.48
C SER A 137 -4.27 -10.99 -19.24
N LEU A 138 -2.98 -11.33 -19.15
CA LEU A 138 -2.07 -10.91 -18.08
C LEU A 138 -1.43 -9.52 -18.35
N PHE A 139 -1.51 -8.98 -19.57
CA PHE A 139 -0.97 -7.64 -19.87
C PHE A 139 -1.82 -6.51 -19.31
N THR A 140 -3.09 -6.76 -19.06
CA THR A 140 -4.06 -5.77 -18.57
C THR A 140 -4.45 -6.05 -17.13
N ILE A 141 -3.62 -6.77 -16.35
CA ILE A 141 -3.97 -7.17 -14.98
C ILE A 141 -4.37 -5.99 -14.10
N TYR A 142 -3.90 -4.78 -14.44
CA TYR A 142 -4.17 -3.54 -13.71
C TYR A 142 -5.02 -2.56 -14.51
N ASN A 143 -5.73 -3.01 -15.54
CA ASN A 143 -6.67 -2.12 -16.23
C ASN A 143 -7.80 -1.69 -15.29
N GLY A 144 -7.96 -0.38 -15.13
CA GLY A 144 -8.84 0.23 -14.14
C GLY A 144 -8.19 0.51 -12.78
N LEU A 145 -6.91 0.19 -12.57
CA LEU A 145 -6.12 0.66 -11.44
C LEU A 145 -5.56 2.05 -11.77
N TYR A 146 -5.77 3.01 -10.88
CA TYR A 146 -5.13 4.31 -10.94
C TYR A 146 -3.92 4.34 -10.01
N TYR A 147 -2.81 4.92 -10.47
CA TYR A 147 -1.61 4.99 -9.66
C TYR A 147 -0.84 6.30 -9.85
N ALA A 148 -0.06 6.67 -8.84
CA ALA A 148 0.97 7.70 -8.94
C ALA A 148 2.20 7.25 -8.16
N VAL A 149 3.39 7.59 -8.67
CA VAL A 149 4.67 7.27 -8.01
C VAL A 149 5.47 8.55 -7.81
N CYS A 150 5.94 8.76 -6.58
CA CYS A 150 6.96 9.74 -6.24
C CYS A 150 8.26 9.00 -5.88
N GLY A 151 9.24 9.11 -6.76
CA GLY A 151 10.55 8.53 -6.58
C GLY A 151 11.49 9.44 -5.80
N LEU A 152 12.12 8.89 -4.77
CA LEU A 152 13.20 9.56 -4.03
C LEU A 152 14.55 8.94 -4.45
N GLY A 153 15.51 9.79 -4.77
CA GLY A 153 16.82 9.35 -5.20
C GLY A 153 17.88 10.41 -4.97
N ASP A 154 19.09 10.12 -5.44
CA ASP A 154 20.23 11.02 -5.37
C ASP A 154 20.96 10.94 -6.72
N SER A 155 21.00 12.06 -7.46
CA SER A 155 21.57 12.11 -8.82
C SER A 155 23.09 11.98 -8.85
N THR A 156 23.77 12.00 -7.71
CA THR A 156 25.19 11.66 -7.63
C THR A 156 25.45 10.17 -7.88
N TYR A 157 24.42 9.33 -7.79
CA TYR A 157 24.52 7.90 -8.07
C TYR A 157 24.15 7.61 -9.53
N PRO A 158 24.94 6.76 -10.25
CA PRO A 158 24.65 6.38 -11.63
C PRO A 158 23.28 5.72 -11.83
N THR A 159 22.72 5.12 -10.78
CA THR A 159 21.44 4.43 -10.80
C THR A 159 20.31 5.29 -10.26
N TYR A 160 20.40 6.61 -10.43
CA TYR A 160 19.41 7.60 -10.04
C TYR A 160 18.00 7.17 -10.43
N LEU A 161 17.13 7.02 -9.43
CA LEU A 161 15.71 6.64 -9.56
C LEU A 161 15.44 5.33 -10.32
N LYS A 162 16.41 4.41 -10.40
CA LYS A 162 16.22 3.13 -11.11
C LYS A 162 15.03 2.34 -10.57
N ASN A 163 14.86 2.27 -9.24
CA ASN A 163 13.77 1.53 -8.63
C ASN A 163 12.38 2.14 -8.86
N PRO A 164 12.14 3.44 -8.53
CA PRO A 164 10.89 4.12 -8.86
C PRO A 164 10.54 4.07 -10.34
N THR A 165 11.52 4.28 -11.22
CA THR A 165 11.31 4.24 -12.68
C THR A 165 10.85 2.86 -13.14
N THR A 166 11.43 1.79 -12.57
CA THR A 166 11.02 0.42 -12.94
C THR A 166 9.59 0.14 -12.49
N ILE A 167 9.23 0.50 -11.25
CA ILE A 167 7.88 0.31 -10.72
C ILE A 167 6.86 1.08 -11.56
N ASP A 168 7.14 2.35 -11.86
CA ASP A 168 6.27 3.19 -12.66
C ASP A 168 6.06 2.61 -14.09
N GLN A 169 7.14 2.19 -14.76
CA GLN A 169 7.05 1.55 -16.07
C GLN A 169 6.30 0.22 -16.04
N ALA A 170 6.47 -0.57 -14.98
CA ALA A 170 5.82 -1.87 -14.81
C ALA A 170 4.31 -1.75 -14.62
N LEU A 171 3.85 -0.78 -13.82
CA LEU A 171 2.42 -0.54 -13.60
C LEU A 171 1.73 -0.07 -14.88
N GLU A 172 2.33 0.89 -15.59
CA GLU A 172 1.86 1.32 -16.92
C GLU A 172 1.89 0.16 -17.94
N ALA A 173 2.94 -0.68 -17.87
CA ALA A 173 3.06 -1.87 -18.70
C ALA A 173 1.96 -2.90 -18.44
N ALA A 174 1.44 -2.98 -17.22
CA ALA A 174 0.38 -3.88 -16.81
C ALA A 174 -1.04 -3.30 -17.00
N GLY A 175 -1.16 -2.14 -17.65
CA GLY A 175 -2.43 -1.48 -17.97
C GLY A 175 -2.96 -0.53 -16.91
N ALA A 176 -2.20 -0.27 -15.84
CA ALA A 176 -2.59 0.74 -14.86
C ALA A 176 -2.56 2.15 -15.47
N THR A 177 -3.46 3.02 -15.02
CA THR A 177 -3.55 4.42 -15.45
C THR A 177 -2.74 5.33 -14.54
N ARG A 178 -1.68 5.92 -15.08
CA ARG A 178 -0.85 6.90 -14.36
C ARG A 178 -1.64 8.21 -14.17
N MET A 179 -1.83 8.65 -12.92
CA MET A 179 -2.56 9.88 -12.59
C MET A 179 -1.77 11.15 -12.90
N GLN A 180 -0.44 11.10 -12.75
CA GLN A 180 0.47 12.20 -13.09
C GLN A 180 1.91 11.67 -13.31
N PRO A 181 2.81 12.43 -13.95
CA PRO A 181 4.19 12.00 -14.16
C PRO A 181 4.91 11.55 -12.88
N LEU A 182 5.85 10.61 -13.03
CA LEU A 182 6.73 10.15 -11.94
C LEU A 182 7.42 11.35 -11.28
N GLY A 183 7.22 11.50 -9.97
CA GLY A 183 7.94 12.46 -9.15
C GLY A 183 9.41 12.07 -9.05
N LYS A 184 10.31 13.05 -9.16
CA LYS A 184 11.77 12.83 -9.18
C LYS A 184 12.45 13.69 -8.13
N ALA A 185 12.32 13.30 -6.87
CA ALA A 185 12.83 14.06 -5.74
C ALA A 185 14.29 13.70 -5.46
N ASP A 186 15.20 14.65 -5.68
CA ASP A 186 16.64 14.45 -5.64
C ASP A 186 17.27 14.99 -4.35
N ALA A 187 17.89 14.10 -3.57
CA ALA A 187 18.55 14.42 -2.30
C ALA A 187 19.79 15.31 -2.46
N HIS A 188 20.40 15.34 -3.66
CA HIS A 188 21.56 16.17 -3.93
C HIS A 188 21.20 17.64 -4.21
N GLN A 189 19.98 17.88 -4.69
CA GLN A 189 19.54 19.22 -5.07
C GLN A 189 19.21 20.07 -3.84
N MET A 190 19.35 21.39 -4.01
CA MET A 190 19.15 22.38 -2.97
C MET A 190 18.19 23.48 -3.43
N GLY A 191 17.81 24.38 -2.53
CA GLY A 191 16.99 25.55 -2.86
C GLY A 191 15.57 25.13 -3.28
N GLU A 192 15.09 25.59 -4.43
CA GLU A 192 13.77 25.21 -4.95
C GLU A 192 13.73 23.77 -5.51
N GLN A 193 14.89 23.17 -5.78
CA GLN A 193 14.97 21.79 -6.27
C GLN A 193 15.22 20.78 -5.13
N ALA A 194 15.27 21.25 -3.88
CA ALA A 194 15.42 20.40 -2.71
C ALA A 194 14.33 19.31 -2.67
N GLN A 195 14.73 18.11 -2.20
CA GLN A 195 13.90 16.91 -2.23
C GLN A 195 12.51 17.12 -1.64
N ASP A 196 12.42 17.75 -0.45
CA ASP A 196 11.18 18.04 0.26
C ASP A 196 10.23 18.95 -0.55
N LYS A 197 10.77 20.02 -1.16
CA LYS A 197 9.98 20.93 -2.00
C LYS A 197 9.49 20.28 -3.28
N VAL A 198 10.32 19.42 -3.90
CA VAL A 198 9.91 18.66 -5.08
C VAL A 198 8.79 17.69 -4.72
N ILE A 199 8.89 16.98 -3.58
CA ILE A 199 7.82 16.12 -3.07
C ILE A 199 6.54 16.92 -2.86
N GLN A 200 6.62 18.08 -2.18
CA GLN A 200 5.45 18.88 -1.88
C GLN A 200 4.76 19.41 -3.15
N ARG A 201 5.52 19.94 -4.12
CA ARG A 201 4.94 20.38 -5.41
C ARG A 201 4.28 19.22 -6.15
N TRP A 202 4.93 18.06 -6.18
CA TRP A 202 4.36 16.87 -6.81
C TRP A 202 3.08 16.40 -6.13
N ILE A 203 3.00 16.52 -4.80
CA ILE A 203 1.79 16.25 -4.02
C ILE A 203 0.70 17.27 -4.37
N ASP A 204 1.04 18.56 -4.48
CA ASP A 204 0.08 19.62 -4.83
C ASP A 204 -0.54 19.41 -6.21
N ASP A 205 0.26 18.95 -7.18
CA ASP A 205 -0.18 18.58 -8.51
C ASP A 205 -1.06 17.30 -8.53
N LEU A 206 -0.95 16.43 -7.51
CA LEU A 206 -1.69 15.17 -7.42
C LEU A 206 -3.16 15.34 -7.04
N TRP A 207 -3.51 16.39 -6.29
CA TRP A 207 -4.81 16.48 -5.62
C TRP A 207 -5.99 16.35 -6.60
N LEU A 208 -6.01 17.14 -7.67
CA LEU A 208 -7.11 17.06 -8.62
C LEU A 208 -7.17 15.72 -9.39
N PRO A 209 -6.05 15.19 -9.96
CA PRO A 209 -6.03 13.86 -10.57
C PRO A 209 -6.50 12.74 -9.63
N LEU A 210 -6.06 12.75 -8.38
CA LEU A 210 -6.44 11.74 -7.39
C LEU A 210 -7.94 11.80 -7.06
N ALA A 211 -8.49 13.00 -6.86
CA ALA A 211 -9.92 13.16 -6.61
C ALA A 211 -10.77 12.65 -7.80
N LYS A 212 -10.32 12.88 -9.03
CA LYS A 212 -10.96 12.32 -10.24
C LYS A 212 -10.88 10.79 -10.28
N ALA A 213 -9.72 10.21 -9.98
CA ALA A 213 -9.56 8.75 -9.93
C ALA A 213 -10.50 8.12 -8.89
N LEU A 214 -10.54 8.67 -7.68
CA LEU A 214 -11.39 8.17 -6.58
C LEU A 214 -12.90 8.28 -6.89
N THR A 215 -13.31 9.22 -7.73
CA THR A 215 -14.71 9.40 -8.14
C THR A 215 -15.09 8.58 -9.37
N THR A 216 -14.14 8.28 -10.25
CA THR A 216 -14.36 7.55 -11.52
C THR A 216 -14.89 6.12 -11.31
N THR A 217 -14.49 5.45 -10.23
CA THR A 217 -14.89 4.06 -9.91
C THR A 217 -16.39 3.91 -9.57
N THR A 218 -17.16 5.00 -9.58
CA THR A 218 -18.56 5.02 -9.08
C THR A 218 -19.62 5.13 -10.18
N THR A 219 -19.29 5.74 -11.32
CA THR A 219 -20.33 6.29 -12.20
C THR A 219 -20.50 5.52 -13.52
N THR A 220 -19.52 4.71 -13.94
CA THR A 220 -19.44 4.28 -15.34
C THR A 220 -18.99 2.83 -15.59
N ILE A 221 -19.01 1.94 -14.59
CA ILE A 221 -18.87 0.50 -14.91
C ILE A 221 -20.25 -0.01 -15.38
N ASN A 222 -20.63 0.41 -16.59
CA ASN A 222 -21.63 -0.32 -17.37
C ASN A 222 -20.95 -1.58 -17.90
N ASP A 223 -21.66 -2.71 -17.93
CA ASP A 223 -21.19 -4.05 -18.36
C ASP A 223 -20.56 -4.11 -19.78
N ASN A 224 -20.50 -2.98 -20.50
CA ASN A 224 -19.92 -2.84 -21.83
C ASN A 224 -18.48 -2.30 -21.86
N ASP A 225 -17.90 -1.83 -20.75
CA ASP A 225 -16.48 -1.46 -20.72
C ASP A 225 -15.59 -2.70 -20.59
N LYS A 226 -15.47 -3.43 -21.71
CA LYS A 226 -14.85 -4.77 -21.83
C LYS A 226 -13.36 -4.86 -21.43
N GLY A 227 -12.76 -3.78 -20.94
CA GLY A 227 -11.34 -3.73 -20.56
C GLY A 227 -11.08 -3.70 -19.06
N VAL A 228 -11.98 -3.15 -18.24
CA VAL A 228 -11.71 -2.92 -16.81
C VAL A 228 -11.70 -4.24 -16.06
N VAL A 229 -10.59 -4.53 -15.38
CA VAL A 229 -10.45 -5.73 -14.57
C VAL A 229 -11.09 -5.50 -13.20
N ASP A 230 -11.84 -6.48 -12.70
CA ASP A 230 -12.38 -6.39 -11.34
C ASP A 230 -11.25 -6.44 -10.29
N ALA A 231 -11.39 -5.70 -9.19
CA ALA A 231 -10.36 -5.63 -8.15
C ALA A 231 -9.98 -7.00 -7.58
N LYS A 232 -10.93 -7.93 -7.44
CA LYS A 232 -10.65 -9.30 -6.99
C LYS A 232 -9.86 -10.09 -8.03
N GLU A 233 -10.12 -9.83 -9.31
CA GLU A 233 -9.39 -10.46 -10.40
C GLU A 233 -7.96 -9.90 -10.51
N MET A 234 -7.76 -8.57 -10.37
CA MET A 234 -6.43 -7.96 -10.28
C MET A 234 -5.62 -8.59 -9.13
N GLN A 235 -6.26 -8.73 -7.96
CA GLN A 235 -5.67 -9.36 -6.80
C GLN A 235 -5.28 -10.82 -7.09
N ARG A 236 -6.22 -11.63 -7.60
CA ARG A 236 -6.01 -13.04 -7.90
C ARG A 236 -4.85 -13.24 -8.87
N GLN A 237 -4.79 -12.47 -9.95
CA GLN A 237 -3.73 -12.54 -10.95
C GLN A 237 -2.37 -12.10 -10.36
N THR A 238 -2.35 -11.03 -9.56
CA THR A 238 -1.14 -10.58 -8.85
C THR A 238 -0.59 -11.68 -7.95
N LEU A 239 -1.43 -12.32 -7.14
CA LEU A 239 -1.02 -13.40 -6.25
C LEU A 239 -0.52 -14.63 -7.01
N GLN A 240 -1.06 -14.92 -8.21
CA GLN A 240 -0.54 -15.99 -9.07
C GLN A 240 0.85 -15.68 -9.61
N LEU A 241 1.09 -14.44 -10.02
CA LEU A 241 2.43 -14.00 -10.44
C LEU A 241 3.43 -14.10 -9.29
N LEU A 242 3.05 -13.65 -8.10
CA LEU A 242 3.92 -13.72 -6.92
C LEU A 242 4.31 -15.16 -6.57
N LYS A 243 3.36 -16.10 -6.58
CA LYS A 243 3.64 -17.53 -6.35
C LYS A 243 4.55 -18.16 -7.41
N ARG A 244 4.52 -17.64 -8.64
CA ARG A 244 5.41 -18.10 -9.71
C ARG A 244 6.83 -17.57 -9.53
N LEU A 245 6.98 -16.33 -9.05
CA LEU A 245 8.27 -15.70 -8.79
C LEU A 245 8.93 -16.24 -7.53
N ASP A 246 8.13 -16.50 -6.50
CA ASP A 246 8.57 -17.10 -5.25
C ASP A 246 7.57 -18.19 -4.83
N PRO A 247 7.87 -19.47 -5.09
CA PRO A 247 7.04 -20.60 -4.66
C PRO A 247 6.79 -20.65 -3.16
N ASP A 248 7.70 -20.06 -2.35
CA ASP A 248 7.57 -19.97 -0.90
C ASP A 248 6.80 -18.72 -0.45
N PHE A 249 6.21 -17.95 -1.38
CA PHE A 249 5.36 -16.82 -1.04
C PHE A 249 4.17 -17.25 -0.18
N LYS A 250 4.25 -16.94 1.11
CA LYS A 250 3.21 -17.26 2.09
C LYS A 250 2.19 -16.14 2.13
N ILE A 251 0.94 -16.50 1.86
CA ILE A 251 -0.19 -15.63 2.14
C ILE A 251 -0.43 -15.68 3.66
N THR A 252 0.01 -14.65 4.37
CA THR A 252 -0.34 -14.49 5.78
C THR A 252 -1.80 -14.04 5.81
N ALA A 253 -2.70 -14.90 6.28
CA ALA A 253 -4.10 -14.50 6.47
C ALA A 253 -4.11 -13.30 7.43
N SER A 254 -4.76 -12.21 7.04
CA SER A 254 -4.91 -11.03 7.88
C SER A 254 -5.53 -11.44 9.22
N VAL A 255 -4.85 -11.17 10.33
CA VAL A 255 -5.47 -11.19 11.66
C VAL A 255 -6.49 -10.06 11.66
N GLY A 256 -7.77 -10.41 11.47
CA GLY A 256 -8.87 -9.44 11.45
C GLY A 256 -10.23 -10.06 11.15
N GLY A 257 -10.89 -10.63 12.18
CA GLY A 257 -12.35 -10.65 12.26
C GLY A 257 -13.08 -11.99 12.45
N SER A 258 -13.39 -12.29 13.72
CA SER A 258 -14.50 -13.12 14.22
C SER A 258 -14.38 -14.65 14.18
N ASN A 259 -13.95 -15.21 15.32
CA ASN A 259 -14.76 -16.23 16.00
C ASN A 259 -14.59 -16.06 17.50
N ASN A 260 -15.73 -15.91 18.19
CA ASN A 260 -15.84 -15.98 19.63
C ASN A 260 -15.12 -17.24 20.14
N ASN A 261 -14.04 -17.06 20.90
CA ASN A 261 -13.61 -17.96 21.96
C ASN A 261 -12.70 -17.14 22.89
N ASN A 262 -13.26 -16.72 24.02
CA ASN A 262 -12.49 -16.23 25.15
C ASN A 262 -11.54 -17.32 25.64
N LEU A 263 -10.30 -17.32 25.15
CA LEU A 263 -9.18 -17.89 25.90
C LEU A 263 -8.41 -16.72 26.50
N ASN A 264 -8.70 -16.47 27.77
CA ASN A 264 -8.06 -15.46 28.59
C ASN A 264 -6.54 -15.64 28.54
N SER A 265 -5.78 -14.56 28.29
CA SER A 265 -4.31 -14.55 28.20
C SER A 265 -3.58 -15.21 29.39
N THR A 266 -4.27 -15.45 30.50
CA THR A 266 -3.76 -16.20 31.66
C THR A 266 -3.66 -17.71 31.44
N THR A 267 -4.50 -18.34 30.61
CA THR A 267 -4.42 -19.80 30.37
C THR A 267 -3.27 -20.19 29.46
N VAL A 268 -2.88 -19.34 28.50
CA VAL A 268 -1.71 -19.57 27.64
C VAL A 268 -0.41 -19.48 28.45
N LEU A 269 -0.31 -18.51 29.37
CA LEU A 269 0.82 -18.38 30.28
C LEU A 269 0.89 -19.57 31.27
N LEU A 270 -0.24 -20.05 31.78
CA LEU A 270 -0.28 -21.21 32.66
C LEU A 270 0.12 -22.51 31.91
N ALA A 271 -0.34 -22.68 30.67
CA ALA A 271 0.02 -23.85 29.85
C ALA A 271 1.52 -23.89 29.53
N MET A 272 2.12 -22.74 29.23
CA MET A 272 3.57 -22.64 29.00
C MET A 272 4.37 -22.89 30.28
N ALA A 273 3.91 -22.39 31.44
CA ALA A 273 4.55 -22.67 32.73
C ALA A 273 4.49 -24.15 33.12
N ILE A 274 3.37 -24.82 32.87
CA ILE A 274 3.20 -26.27 33.11
C ILE A 274 4.09 -27.09 32.16
N LEU A 275 4.22 -26.68 30.89
CA LEU A 275 5.10 -27.34 29.93
C LEU A 275 6.58 -27.23 30.35
N VAL A 276 7.03 -26.05 30.79
CA VAL A 276 8.40 -25.82 31.27
C VAL A 276 8.66 -26.62 32.56
N ALA A 277 7.70 -26.69 33.47
CA ALA A 277 7.84 -27.50 34.69
C ALA A 277 7.92 -29.01 34.39
N LEU A 278 7.12 -29.52 33.45
CA LEU A 278 7.16 -30.92 33.02
C LEU A 278 8.50 -31.29 32.35
N VAL A 279 9.04 -30.39 31.52
CA VAL A 279 10.36 -30.58 30.90
C VAL A 279 11.47 -30.55 31.95
N ALA A 280 11.40 -29.67 32.95
CA ALA A 280 12.37 -29.62 34.03
C ALA A 280 12.36 -30.89 34.91
N VAL A 281 11.17 -31.45 35.19
CA VAL A 281 11.04 -32.72 35.94
C VAL A 281 11.57 -33.92 35.12
N LEU A 282 11.32 -33.93 33.80
CA LEU A 282 11.85 -34.98 32.90
C LEU A 282 13.38 -34.91 32.76
N LEU A 283 13.97 -33.72 32.82
CA LEU A 283 15.42 -33.53 32.73
C LEU A 283 16.14 -33.67 34.08
N GLY A 284 15.45 -33.45 35.21
CA GLY A 284 16.00 -33.49 36.56
C GLY A 284 16.16 -34.87 37.20
N THR A 285 15.71 -35.96 36.55
CA THR A 285 15.76 -37.32 37.13
C THR A 285 16.99 -38.15 36.73
N ARG A 286 17.96 -37.59 36.00
CA ARG A 286 19.25 -38.25 35.78
C ARG A 286 20.24 -37.92 36.91
N VAL A 287 20.04 -38.57 38.06
CA VAL A 287 21.04 -38.64 39.12
C VAL A 287 22.22 -39.46 38.62
N ILE A 288 23.37 -38.82 38.42
CA ILE A 288 24.66 -39.48 38.17
C ILE A 288 25.25 -39.81 39.55
N PRO A 289 25.49 -41.08 39.90
CA PRO A 289 26.16 -41.41 41.17
C PRO A 289 27.65 -41.06 41.08
N LEU A 290 28.15 -40.29 42.07
CA LEU A 290 29.58 -39.98 42.21
C LEU A 290 30.38 -41.25 42.56
N PRO A 291 31.57 -41.46 41.98
CA PRO A 291 32.50 -42.48 42.45
C PRO A 291 33.24 -41.99 43.70
N THR A 292 33.20 -42.82 44.74
CA THR A 292 34.06 -42.73 45.93
C THR A 292 35.49 -43.16 45.57
N SER A 293 36.47 -42.28 45.73
CA SER A 293 37.89 -42.67 45.75
C SER A 293 38.54 -42.30 47.07
N THR A 294 38.94 -43.35 47.78
CA THR A 294 39.84 -43.42 48.93
C THR A 294 41.19 -42.76 48.65
N SER A 295 41.70 -41.97 49.61
CA SER A 295 43.09 -41.50 49.67
C SER A 295 43.94 -42.41 50.57
N PRO A 296 45.22 -42.67 50.26
CA PRO A 296 46.18 -43.23 51.20
C PRO A 296 47.11 -42.15 51.76
N SER A 297 47.17 -42.06 53.10
CA SER A 297 48.38 -41.81 53.91
C SER A 297 47.98 -41.93 55.38
#